data_AF-A0A9D9BND9-F1
#
_entry.id   AF-A0A9D9BND9-F1
#
_cell.length_a   1.000
_cell.length_b   1.000
_cell.length_c   1.000
_cell.angle_alpha   90.00
_cell.angle_beta   90.00
_cell.angle_gamma   90.00
#
_symmetry.space_group_name_H-M   'P 1'
#
loop_
_entity.id
_entity.type
_entity.pdbx_description
1 polymer ?
#
loop_
_entity_poly.entity_id
_entity_poly.type
_entity_poly.pdbx_seq_one_letter_code
_entity_poly.pdbx_strand_id
1 'polypeptide(L)'
;RNSDDFEAQVGRKLVLCPTCGTANVKKGLMAPAVSTSRKREAISSAMEADIQSAPQEAAGDASGASPAVQNQAPMQQSALLPTDMRQKEIIEALRVVRAKMIENSENVGQDFAEEARKIHYGEAEERNIYGQTTPKDAEDLIDEGISVLPLPELPEEKN
;
A
#
# COMPACT_ATOMS: atom_id res chain seq x y z
N ARG A 1 6.22 27.80 17.47
CA ARG A 1 7.37 26.90 17.17
C ARG A 1 8.25 27.63 16.19
N ASN A 2 9.43 28.07 16.64
CA ASN A 2 10.29 29.00 15.92
C ASN A 2 11.05 28.29 14.79
N SER A 3 11.22 28.96 13.64
CA SER A 3 11.86 28.37 12.46
C SER A 3 13.37 28.19 12.65
N ASP A 4 13.99 29.05 13.47
CA ASP A 4 15.44 29.12 13.65
C ASP A 4 16.01 27.87 14.35
N ASP A 5 15.23 27.26 15.25
CA ASP A 5 15.65 26.05 15.97
C ASP A 5 15.78 24.84 15.00
N PHE A 6 14.89 24.76 14.00
CA PHE A 6 14.97 23.73 12.97
C PHE A 6 16.23 23.89 12.10
N GLU A 7 16.57 25.11 11.71
CA GLU A 7 17.77 25.39 10.92
C GLU A 7 19.04 25.03 11.69
N ALA A 8 19.09 25.34 12.99
CA ALA A 8 20.20 24.94 13.86
C ALA A 8 20.36 23.42 13.97
N GLN A 9 19.25 22.67 14.05
CA GLN A 9 19.27 21.21 14.12
C GLN A 9 19.70 20.57 12.79
N VAL A 10 19.26 21.11 11.64
CA VAL A 10 19.70 20.66 10.32
C VAL A 10 21.18 20.97 10.08
N GLY A 11 21.66 22.14 10.48
CA GLY A 11 23.08 22.51 10.40
C GLY A 11 23.99 21.60 11.23
N ARG A 12 23.49 21.11 12.37
CA ARG A 12 24.17 20.12 13.22
C ARG A 12 23.90 18.67 12.81
N LYS A 13 23.15 18.43 11.73
CA LYS A 13 22.75 17.10 11.21
C LYS A 13 22.04 16.22 12.26
N LEU A 14 21.29 16.84 13.16
CA LEU A 14 20.52 16.16 14.21
C LEU A 14 19.14 15.70 13.73
N VAL A 15 18.74 16.08 12.52
CA VAL A 15 17.48 15.69 11.90
C VAL A 15 17.76 14.71 10.76
N LEU A 16 17.17 13.51 10.83
CA LEU A 16 17.33 12.45 9.84
C LEU A 16 15.97 12.10 9.22
N CYS A 17 15.98 11.81 7.92
CA CYS A 17 14.81 11.29 7.22
C CYS A 17 14.56 9.82 7.65
N PRO A 18 13.36 9.46 8.14
CA PRO A 18 13.06 8.08 8.56
C PRO A 18 12.99 7.09 7.39
N THR A 19 12.86 7.57 6.16
CA THR A 19 12.73 6.73 4.97
C THR A 19 14.07 6.39 4.33
N CYS A 20 15.00 7.34 4.28
CA CYS A 20 16.29 7.16 3.59
C CYS A 20 17.51 7.41 4.48
N GLY A 21 17.33 7.80 5.75
CA GLY A 21 18.42 8.01 6.71
C GLY A 21 19.30 9.23 6.43
N THR A 22 18.99 10.05 5.41
CA THR A 22 19.81 11.22 5.07
C THR A 22 19.50 12.41 5.97
N ALA A 23 20.50 13.25 6.22
CA ALA A 23 20.35 14.53 6.92
C ALA A 23 19.90 15.68 6.00
N ASN A 24 19.48 15.39 4.76
CA ASN A 24 19.02 16.38 3.79
C ASN A 24 17.50 16.60 3.92
N VAL A 25 17.09 17.15 5.06
CA VAL A 25 15.68 17.39 5.41
C VAL A 25 15.38 18.88 5.24
N LYS A 26 14.42 19.20 4.36
CA LYS A 26 13.96 20.58 4.11
C LYS A 26 12.54 20.79 4.62
N LYS A 27 12.27 22.00 5.10
CA LYS A 27 10.91 22.41 5.49
C LYS A 27 10.06 22.58 4.23
N GLY A 28 8.93 21.88 4.17
CA GLY A 28 7.95 22.09 3.09
C GLY A 28 7.26 23.45 3.22
N LEU A 29 6.78 23.98 2.09
CA LEU A 29 5.80 25.07 2.11
C LEU A 29 4.55 24.57 2.84
N MET A 30 4.00 25.38 3.76
CA MET A 30 2.80 24.98 4.49
C MET A 30 1.67 24.69 3.49
N ALA A 31 0.99 23.56 3.69
CA ALA A 31 -0.25 23.29 2.98
C ALA A 31 -1.27 24.37 3.35
N PRO A 32 -1.99 24.95 2.37
CA PRO A 32 -3.09 25.86 2.66
C PRO A 32 -4.10 25.14 3.56
N ALA A 33 -4.66 25.86 4.52
CA ALA A 33 -5.63 25.30 5.46
C ALA A 33 -6.79 24.64 4.69
N VAL A 34 -6.99 23.34 4.88
CA VAL A 34 -8.10 22.61 4.28
C VAL A 34 -9.40 23.18 4.86
N SER A 35 -10.10 24.00 4.08
CA SER A 35 -11.38 24.58 4.48
C SER A 35 -12.48 23.50 4.44
N THR A 36 -13.30 23.42 5.48
CA THR A 36 -14.56 22.66 5.47
C THR A 36 -15.55 23.28 4.47
N SER A 37 -16.50 22.50 3.95
CA SER A 37 -17.34 22.87 2.79
C SER A 37 -18.02 24.24 2.88
N ARG A 38 -18.48 24.68 4.07
CA ARG A 38 -19.11 26.00 4.26
C ARG A 38 -18.14 27.18 4.07
N LYS A 39 -16.84 26.94 4.27
CA LYS A 39 -15.81 27.94 4.04
C LYS A 39 -15.29 27.91 2.61
N ARG A 40 -15.53 26.83 1.84
CA ARG A 40 -15.20 26.70 0.41
C ARG A 40 -16.07 27.61 -0.47
N GLU A 41 -17.35 27.80 -0.11
CA GLU A 41 -18.29 28.70 -0.82
C GLU A 41 -17.93 30.19 -0.69
N ALA A 42 -17.29 30.58 0.42
CA ALA A 42 -16.86 31.96 0.64
C ALA A 42 -15.59 32.34 -0.15
N ILE A 43 -14.77 31.35 -0.54
CA ILE A 43 -13.52 31.56 -1.30
C ILE A 43 -13.73 31.45 -2.81
N SER A 44 -14.72 30.69 -3.27
CA SER A 44 -15.10 30.63 -4.70
C SER A 44 -15.67 31.97 -5.19
N SER A 45 -16.43 32.66 -4.35
CA SER A 45 -17.07 33.95 -4.69
C SER A 45 -16.09 35.12 -4.90
N ALA A 46 -14.80 34.95 -4.55
CA ALA A 46 -13.77 35.98 -4.69
C ALA A 46 -12.80 35.73 -5.86
N MET A 47 -12.97 34.63 -6.61
CA MET A 47 -12.09 34.22 -7.72
C MET A 47 -12.79 34.28 -9.09
N GLU A 48 -13.89 35.03 -9.20
CA GLU A 48 -14.77 35.11 -10.38
C GLU A 48 -14.69 36.46 -11.11
N ALA A 49 -13.60 37.20 -10.93
CA ALA A 49 -13.37 38.49 -11.58
C ALA A 49 -11.99 38.59 -12.23
N ASP A 50 -11.64 37.64 -13.11
CA ASP A 50 -10.58 37.84 -14.12
C ASP A 50 -10.64 36.70 -15.18
N ILE A 51 -11.55 36.83 -16.15
CA ILE A 51 -11.51 36.06 -17.40
C ILE A 51 -11.85 37.01 -18.56
N GLN A 52 -10.85 37.36 -19.38
CA GLN A 52 -10.86 37.20 -20.85
C GLN A 52 -9.58 37.84 -21.43
N SER A 53 -8.76 37.15 -22.21
CA SER A 53 -9.06 36.91 -23.63
C SER A 53 -8.21 35.77 -24.22
N ALA A 54 -8.83 34.85 -24.96
CA ALA A 54 -8.21 34.03 -26.01
C ALA A 54 -8.29 34.79 -27.36
N PRO A 55 -7.53 34.46 -28.43
CA PRO A 55 -7.70 33.23 -29.25
C PRO A 55 -6.36 32.56 -29.69
N GLN A 56 -6.23 31.22 -29.78
CA GLN A 56 -6.53 30.31 -30.92
C GLN A 56 -5.72 30.55 -32.22
N GLU A 57 -4.80 29.65 -32.60
CA GLU A 57 -4.96 28.62 -33.66
C GLU A 57 -3.63 28.00 -34.22
N ALA A 58 -3.73 26.69 -34.50
CA ALA A 58 -3.16 25.94 -35.63
C ALA A 58 -1.65 25.53 -35.75
N ALA A 59 -1.47 24.20 -35.68
CA ALA A 59 -0.85 23.31 -36.68
C ALA A 59 0.67 23.31 -36.94
N GLY A 60 1.25 22.09 -36.97
CA GLY A 60 2.30 21.74 -37.94
C GLY A 60 3.53 21.00 -37.41
N ASP A 61 3.60 19.72 -37.78
CA ASP A 61 4.79 18.99 -38.27
C ASP A 61 5.91 18.47 -37.32
N ALA A 62 5.87 17.15 -37.18
CA ALA A 62 6.91 16.18 -37.54
C ALA A 62 8.29 16.13 -36.84
N SER A 63 8.59 14.88 -36.47
CA SER A 63 9.87 14.17 -36.62
C SER A 63 11.03 14.56 -35.70
N GLY A 64 11.33 13.65 -34.77
CA GLY A 64 12.57 13.64 -34.00
C GLY A 64 12.80 12.25 -33.40
N ALA A 65 13.46 11.40 -34.17
CA ALA A 65 13.81 10.04 -33.82
C ALA A 65 14.71 9.95 -32.56
N SER A 66 14.49 8.84 -31.84
CA SER A 66 15.26 8.17 -30.76
C SER A 66 16.78 8.44 -30.71
N PRO A 67 17.42 8.27 -29.53
CA PRO A 67 17.79 6.93 -29.05
C PRO A 67 17.50 6.74 -27.53
N ALA A 68 16.94 5.61 -27.11
CA ALA A 68 17.68 4.40 -26.76
C ALA A 68 18.93 4.67 -25.90
N VAL A 69 18.79 4.62 -24.58
CA VAL A 69 19.90 4.29 -23.67
C VAL A 69 19.47 3.10 -22.83
N GLN A 70 19.97 1.95 -23.26
CA GLN A 70 20.12 0.76 -22.44
C GLN A 70 21.05 1.12 -21.28
N ASN A 71 20.74 0.69 -20.05
CA ASN A 71 21.82 0.16 -19.24
C ASN A 71 21.31 -0.95 -18.31
N GLN A 72 21.96 -2.10 -18.46
CA GLN A 72 21.72 -3.29 -17.67
C GLN A 72 22.26 -3.09 -16.25
N ALA A 73 21.62 -3.79 -15.32
CA ALA A 73 21.85 -3.83 -13.87
C ALA A 73 23.28 -4.33 -13.51
N PRO A 74 23.75 -4.28 -12.23
CA PRO A 74 23.10 -5.06 -11.15
C PRO A 74 23.22 -4.44 -9.71
N MET A 75 22.26 -4.79 -8.83
CA MET A 75 22.37 -4.93 -7.35
C MET A 75 23.05 -3.83 -6.50
N GLN A 76 22.36 -3.40 -5.43
CA GLN A 76 22.92 -3.49 -4.08
C GLN A 76 21.82 -3.55 -3.01
N GLN A 77 21.56 -4.79 -2.61
CA GLN A 77 20.88 -5.16 -1.38
C GLN A 77 21.57 -4.47 -0.20
N SER A 78 20.81 -3.70 0.57
CA SER A 78 21.25 -3.28 1.90
C SER A 78 20.84 -4.36 2.90
N ALA A 79 21.68 -5.39 3.06
CA ALA A 79 21.78 -6.11 4.34
C ALA A 79 22.50 -5.15 5.32
N LEU A 80 22.23 -5.08 6.62
CA LEU A 80 22.52 -6.11 7.60
C LEU A 80 21.81 -5.77 8.94
N LEU A 81 20.63 -6.32 9.17
CA LEU A 81 20.45 -7.04 10.44
C LEU A 81 21.13 -8.41 10.24
N PRO A 82 21.41 -9.22 11.27
CA PRO A 82 21.45 -10.66 11.09
C PRO A 82 20.03 -11.07 10.67
N THR A 83 19.72 -10.89 9.40
CA THR A 83 18.40 -11.12 8.81
C THR A 83 17.99 -12.55 9.09
N ASP A 84 18.95 -13.48 9.18
CA ASP A 84 18.76 -14.88 9.53
C ASP A 84 18.06 -15.12 10.88
N MET A 85 18.44 -14.44 11.97
CA MET A 85 17.82 -14.73 13.28
C MET A 85 16.41 -14.15 13.36
N ARG A 86 16.25 -12.87 13.00
CA ARG A 86 14.94 -12.20 13.01
C ARG A 86 13.97 -12.86 12.02
N GLN A 87 14.45 -13.33 10.87
CA GLN A 87 13.63 -14.01 9.87
C GLN A 87 13.25 -15.42 10.31
N LYS A 88 14.14 -16.17 10.94
CA LYS A 88 13.80 -17.46 11.56
C LYS A 88 12.75 -17.30 12.65
N GLU A 89 12.88 -16.27 13.49
CA GLU A 89 11.88 -15.94 14.51
C GLU A 89 10.51 -15.61 13.90
N ILE A 90 10.48 -14.82 12.80
CA ILE A 90 9.24 -14.49 12.08
C ILE A 90 8.63 -15.74 11.43
N ILE A 91 9.42 -16.59 10.77
CA ILE A 91 8.94 -17.81 10.12
C ILE A 91 8.38 -18.78 11.16
N GLU A 92 9.08 -18.98 12.28
CA GLU A 92 8.61 -19.83 13.37
C GLU A 92 7.31 -19.28 13.98
N ALA A 93 7.22 -17.97 14.19
CA ALA A 93 5.98 -17.33 14.63
C ALA A 93 4.83 -17.58 13.63
N LEU A 94 5.08 -17.45 12.32
CA LEU A 94 4.10 -17.73 11.27
C LEU A 94 3.65 -19.20 11.26
N ARG A 95 4.57 -20.15 11.50
CA ARG A 95 4.22 -21.58 11.64
C ARG A 95 3.27 -21.82 12.80
N VAL A 96 3.56 -21.24 13.97
CA VAL A 96 2.71 -21.38 15.16
C VAL A 96 1.33 -20.75 14.92
N VAL A 97 1.27 -19.59 14.26
CA VAL A 97 0.00 -18.93 13.92
C VAL A 97 -0.82 -19.81 12.95
N ARG A 98 -0.19 -20.34 11.89
CA ARG A 98 -0.85 -21.24 10.94
C ARG A 98 -1.35 -22.51 11.62
N ALA A 99 -0.55 -23.13 12.49
CA ALA A 99 -0.93 -24.34 13.22
C ALA A 99 -2.18 -24.11 14.08
N LYS A 100 -2.22 -23.01 14.84
CA LYS A 100 -3.39 -22.64 15.64
C LYS A 100 -4.63 -22.34 14.80
N MET A 101 -4.45 -21.71 13.64
CA MET A 101 -5.55 -21.44 12.72
C MET A 101 -6.13 -22.75 12.16
N ILE A 102 -5.27 -23.68 11.74
CA ILE A 102 -5.69 -24.99 11.23
C ILE A 102 -6.34 -25.84 12.32
N GLU A 103 -5.82 -25.83 13.55
CA GLU A 103 -6.36 -26.63 14.65
C GLU A 103 -7.80 -26.24 15.02
N ASN A 104 -8.14 -24.95 14.85
CA ASN A 104 -9.48 -24.44 15.13
C ASN A 104 -10.38 -24.35 13.90
N SER A 105 -9.93 -24.84 12.73
CA SER A 105 -10.64 -24.70 11.45
C SER A 105 -10.80 -26.03 10.72
N GLU A 106 -11.93 -26.21 10.05
CA GLU A 106 -12.24 -27.38 9.23
C GLU A 106 -11.68 -27.22 7.81
N ASN A 107 -11.08 -28.29 7.27
CA ASN A 107 -10.57 -28.29 5.89
C ASN A 107 -11.70 -28.64 4.93
N VAL A 108 -12.08 -27.69 4.06
CA VAL A 108 -13.17 -27.84 3.09
C VAL A 108 -12.66 -28.04 1.65
N GLY A 109 -11.34 -28.15 1.46
CA GLY A 109 -10.75 -28.41 0.16
C GLY A 109 -11.08 -27.34 -0.89
N GLN A 110 -11.55 -27.76 -2.07
CA GLN A 110 -11.86 -26.88 -3.21
C GLN A 110 -13.24 -26.21 -3.09
N ASP A 111 -14.10 -26.70 -2.19
CA ASP A 111 -15.48 -26.23 -2.02
C ASP A 111 -15.57 -25.03 -1.05
N PHE A 112 -14.44 -24.37 -0.79
CA PHE A 112 -14.35 -23.25 0.16
C PHE A 112 -15.33 -22.12 -0.17
N ALA A 113 -15.48 -21.75 -1.44
CA ALA A 113 -16.37 -20.67 -1.84
C ALA A 113 -17.85 -20.99 -1.58
N GLU A 114 -18.27 -22.23 -1.84
CA GLU A 114 -19.65 -22.65 -1.58
C GLU A 114 -19.93 -22.73 -0.08
N GLU A 115 -19.02 -23.33 0.68
CA GLU A 115 -19.21 -23.50 2.13
C GLU A 115 -19.18 -22.14 2.85
N ALA A 116 -18.31 -21.22 2.42
CA ALA A 116 -18.26 -19.86 2.96
C ALA A 116 -19.58 -19.11 2.72
N ARG A 117 -20.19 -19.25 1.54
CA ARG A 117 -21.52 -18.71 1.25
C ARG A 117 -22.60 -19.36 2.13
N LYS A 118 -22.62 -20.69 2.27
CA LYS A 118 -23.61 -21.39 3.11
C LYS A 118 -23.55 -20.94 4.56
N ILE A 119 -22.36 -20.75 5.11
CA ILE A 119 -22.17 -20.23 6.47
C ILE A 119 -22.69 -18.79 6.57
N HIS A 120 -22.38 -17.93 5.58
CA HIS A 120 -22.83 -16.55 5.58
C HIS A 120 -24.36 -16.40 5.48
N TYR A 121 -25.02 -17.24 4.69
CA TYR A 121 -26.49 -17.26 4.54
C TYR A 121 -27.21 -18.08 5.62
N GLY A 122 -26.49 -18.75 6.53
CA GLY A 122 -27.07 -19.55 7.61
C GLY A 122 -27.63 -20.91 7.17
N GLU A 123 -27.23 -21.41 6.00
CA GLU A 123 -27.55 -22.77 5.52
C GLU A 123 -26.68 -23.86 6.17
N ALA A 124 -25.50 -23.47 6.69
CA ALA A 124 -24.57 -24.33 7.41
C ALA A 124 -24.25 -23.75 8.81
N GLU A 125 -23.72 -24.58 9.70
CA GLU A 125 -23.30 -24.17 11.05
C GLU A 125 -22.11 -23.20 11.00
N GLU A 126 -22.12 -22.15 11.84
CA GLU A 126 -21.01 -21.19 11.94
C GLU A 126 -19.75 -21.85 12.49
N ARG A 127 -18.74 -22.03 11.65
CA ARG A 127 -17.45 -22.64 11.98
C ARG A 127 -16.32 -22.02 11.18
N ASN A 128 -15.09 -22.09 11.69
CA ASN A 128 -13.93 -21.64 10.94
C ASN A 128 -13.63 -22.68 9.86
N ILE A 129 -13.50 -22.25 8.62
CA ILE A 129 -13.15 -23.10 7.49
C ILE A 129 -11.87 -22.61 6.82
N TYR A 130 -11.09 -23.52 6.28
CA TYR A 130 -9.96 -23.20 5.42
C TYR A 130 -9.94 -24.15 4.22
N GLY A 131 -9.48 -23.65 3.09
CA GLY A 131 -9.48 -24.41 1.86
C GLY A 131 -8.74 -23.68 0.75
N GLN A 132 -8.93 -24.19 -0.46
CA GLN A 132 -8.43 -23.63 -1.70
C GLN A 132 -9.62 -23.08 -2.47
N THR A 133 -9.41 -21.94 -3.11
CA THR A 133 -10.41 -21.35 -4.00
C THR A 133 -9.67 -20.61 -5.12
N THR A 134 -10.36 -20.33 -6.23
CA THR A 134 -9.74 -19.55 -7.29
C THR A 134 -9.59 -18.09 -6.86
N PRO A 135 -8.61 -17.34 -7.40
CA PRO A 135 -8.46 -15.91 -7.07
C PRO A 135 -9.72 -15.11 -7.37
N LYS A 136 -10.42 -15.47 -8.45
CA LYS A 136 -11.68 -14.83 -8.85
C LYS A 136 -12.80 -15.10 -7.85
N ASP A 137 -12.96 -16.36 -7.44
CA ASP A 137 -13.99 -16.70 -6.44
C ASP A 137 -13.70 -16.03 -5.10
N ALA A 138 -12.42 -15.90 -4.71
CA ALA A 138 -12.03 -15.17 -3.50
C ALA A 138 -12.43 -13.69 -3.56
N GLU A 139 -12.28 -13.04 -4.72
CA GLU A 139 -12.74 -11.65 -4.94
C GLU A 139 -14.27 -11.56 -4.85
N ASP A 140 -14.99 -12.46 -5.52
CA ASP A 140 -16.46 -12.51 -5.48
C ASP A 140 -16.96 -12.66 -4.03
N LEU A 141 -16.32 -13.50 -3.21
CA LEU A 141 -16.65 -13.65 -1.78
C LEU A 141 -16.48 -12.35 -1.01
N ILE A 142 -15.43 -11.57 -1.27
CA ILE A 142 -15.20 -10.27 -0.61
C ILE A 142 -16.27 -9.27 -1.03
N ASP A 143 -16.63 -9.25 -2.32
CA ASP A 143 -17.66 -8.36 -2.87
C ASP A 143 -19.06 -8.69 -2.31
N GLU A 144 -19.34 -9.98 -2.06
CA GLU A 144 -20.54 -10.46 -1.36
C GLU A 144 -20.55 -10.11 0.14
N GLY A 145 -19.42 -9.68 0.71
CA GLY A 145 -19.28 -9.33 2.13
C GLY A 145 -18.80 -10.49 3.02
N ILE A 146 -18.31 -11.58 2.42
CA ILE A 146 -17.75 -12.74 3.11
C ILE A 146 -16.27 -12.47 3.42
N SER A 147 -15.92 -12.45 4.71
CA SER A 147 -14.56 -12.13 5.16
C SER A 147 -13.60 -13.30 4.93
N VAL A 148 -12.86 -13.24 3.83
CA VAL A 148 -11.82 -14.24 3.48
C VAL A 148 -10.42 -13.65 3.66
N LEU A 149 -9.51 -14.43 4.23
CA LEU A 149 -8.09 -14.07 4.37
C LEU A 149 -7.21 -15.10 3.69
N PRO A 150 -6.22 -14.68 2.86
CA PRO A 150 -5.24 -15.59 2.29
C PRO A 150 -4.31 -16.12 3.38
N LEU A 151 -4.08 -17.43 3.39
CA LEU A 151 -3.15 -18.06 4.32
C LEU A 151 -1.69 -17.74 3.89
N PRO A 152 -0.79 -17.34 4.80
CA PRO A 152 0.59 -17.04 4.45
C PRO A 152 1.33 -18.30 4.00
N GLU A 153 1.90 -18.27 2.79
CA GLU A 153 2.76 -19.33 2.27
C GLU A 153 4.11 -19.35 3.01
N LEU A 154 4.52 -20.51 3.50
CA LEU A 154 5.79 -20.65 4.19
C LEU A 154 6.92 -20.97 3.19
N PRO A 155 8.10 -20.33 3.28
CA PRO A 155 9.20 -20.51 2.32
C PRO A 155 9.78 -21.93 2.20
N GLU A 156 9.38 -22.87 3.07
CA GLU A 156 9.91 -24.24 3.11
C GLU A 156 9.07 -25.26 2.34
N GLU A 157 7.91 -24.86 1.81
CA GLU A 157 6.99 -25.77 1.09
C GLU A 157 7.39 -25.98 -0.38
N LYS A 158 8.46 -25.34 -0.86
CA LYS A 158 9.07 -25.57 -2.18
C LYS A 158 10.44 -26.22 -2.02
N ASN A 159 10.45 -27.55 -1.82
CA ASN A 159 11.63 -28.39 -2.03
C ASN A 159 11.49 -29.11 -3.37
#